data_AF-A0A661ZAW1-F1
#
_entry.id   AF-A0A661ZAW1-F1
#
_cell.length_a   1.000
_cell.length_b   1.000
_cell.length_c   1.000
_cell.angle_alpha   90.00
_cell.angle_beta   90.00
_cell.angle_gamma   90.00
#
_symmetry.space_group_name_H-M   'P 1'
#
loop_
_entity.id
_entity.type
_entity.pdbx_description
1 polymer ?
#
loop_
_entity_poly.entity_id
_entity_poly.type
_entity_poly.pdbx_seq_one_letter_code
_entity_poly.pdbx_strand_id
1 'polypeptide(L)'
;MSENKIIEVNMQDQINEINRKLDLVLEEIYAQKQSRETVSDLVDDLSIVGKDIFQTTVERLDKEGVELDADTLASIGIRLLSNLENINNLLEMLESANDFMKDVTPIAHQVGLTAIEKVNELDQKGYIDFFKEMAKVADNVITHFTLEDVKELADKIVPILEMVKEITQPDMLESVHNAVVVYKNLETENIPEYSIWKMIRELNSPEMKKGMGFMMSFLKNLSAQQPKIHNK
;
A
#
# COMPACT_ATOMS: atom_id res chain seq x y z
N MET A 1 -48.15 -30.47 -17.62
CA MET A 1 -48.11 -30.27 -19.08
C MET A 1 -47.57 -28.89 -19.49
N SER A 2 -47.63 -27.88 -18.62
CA SER A 2 -47.13 -26.52 -18.85
C SER A 2 -45.61 -26.36 -18.74
N GLU A 3 -44.95 -27.04 -17.80
CA GLU A 3 -43.49 -26.94 -17.57
C GLU A 3 -42.63 -27.46 -18.74
N ASN A 4 -42.97 -28.62 -19.30
CA ASN A 4 -42.24 -29.18 -20.45
C ASN A 4 -42.28 -28.25 -21.68
N LYS A 5 -43.41 -27.56 -21.89
CA LYS A 5 -43.57 -26.63 -23.02
C LYS A 5 -42.74 -25.36 -22.85
N ILE A 6 -42.50 -24.92 -21.61
CA ILE A 6 -41.67 -23.74 -21.30
C ILE A 6 -40.19 -24.07 -21.52
N ILE A 7 -39.75 -25.27 -21.12
CA ILE A 7 -38.38 -25.74 -21.35
C ILE A 7 -38.10 -25.91 -22.85
N GLU A 8 -39.05 -26.47 -23.60
CA GLU A 8 -38.95 -26.67 -25.05
C GLU A 8 -38.86 -25.33 -25.82
N VAL A 9 -39.64 -24.32 -25.42
CA VAL A 9 -39.58 -22.97 -26.00
C VAL A 9 -38.23 -22.28 -25.69
N ASN A 10 -37.74 -22.39 -24.45
CA ASN A 10 -36.45 -21.79 -24.07
C ASN A 10 -35.26 -22.42 -24.84
N MET A 11 -35.28 -23.74 -25.02
CA MET A 11 -34.27 -24.43 -25.84
C MET A 11 -34.34 -24.02 -27.31
N GLN A 12 -35.55 -23.84 -27.86
CA GLN A 12 -35.71 -23.39 -29.24
C GLN A 12 -35.20 -21.95 -29.44
N ASP A 13 -35.42 -21.08 -28.46
CA ASP A 13 -34.91 -19.70 -28.49
C ASP A 13 -33.38 -19.66 -28.43
N GLN A 14 -32.76 -20.49 -27.58
CA GLN A 14 -31.30 -20.64 -27.52
C GLN A 14 -30.72 -21.18 -28.84
N ILE A 15 -31.37 -22.18 -29.47
CA ILE A 15 -30.96 -22.71 -30.77
C ILE A 15 -31.04 -21.63 -31.86
N ASN A 16 -32.11 -20.83 -31.86
CA ASN A 16 -32.26 -19.74 -32.81
C ASN A 16 -31.19 -18.65 -32.62
N GLU A 17 -30.83 -18.35 -31.37
CA GLU A 17 -29.75 -17.41 -31.07
C GLU A 17 -28.38 -17.94 -31.50
N ILE A 18 -28.12 -19.23 -31.30
CA ILE A 18 -26.90 -19.91 -31.76
C ILE A 18 -26.83 -19.90 -33.29
N ASN A 19 -27.92 -20.21 -33.99
CA ASN A 19 -27.95 -20.18 -35.46
C ASN A 19 -27.61 -18.78 -35.98
N ARG A 20 -28.19 -17.72 -35.38
CA ARG A 20 -27.86 -16.34 -35.77
C ARG A 20 -26.39 -15.99 -35.50
N LYS A 21 -25.82 -16.45 -34.38
CA LYS A 21 -24.40 -16.26 -34.07
C LYS A 21 -23.51 -17.03 -35.05
N LEU A 22 -23.90 -18.24 -35.43
CA LEU A 22 -23.20 -19.04 -36.44
C LEU A 22 -23.27 -18.38 -37.81
N ASP A 23 -24.41 -17.80 -38.20
CA ASP A 23 -24.56 -17.08 -39.46
C ASP A 23 -23.62 -15.87 -39.53
N LEU A 24 -23.51 -15.10 -38.43
CA LEU A 24 -22.57 -13.97 -38.33
C LEU A 24 -21.10 -14.41 -38.41
N VAL A 25 -20.74 -15.51 -37.75
CA VAL A 25 -19.37 -16.05 -37.82
C VAL A 25 -19.08 -16.64 -39.20
N LEU A 26 -20.07 -17.27 -39.84
CA LEU A 26 -19.94 -17.79 -41.20
C LEU A 26 -19.73 -16.65 -42.19
N GLU A 27 -20.47 -15.54 -42.06
CA GLU A 27 -20.30 -14.34 -42.88
C GLU A 27 -18.88 -13.76 -42.76
N GLU A 28 -18.36 -13.64 -41.53
CA GLU A 28 -16.99 -13.17 -41.28
C GLU A 28 -15.94 -14.13 -41.86
N ILE A 29 -16.14 -15.45 -41.74
CA ILE A 29 -15.27 -16.48 -42.33
C ILE A 29 -15.26 -16.38 -43.85
N TYR A 30 -16.40 -16.09 -44.48
CA TYR A 30 -16.46 -15.90 -45.93
C TYR A 30 -15.72 -14.63 -46.37
N ALA A 31 -15.89 -13.52 -45.65
CA ALA A 31 -15.14 -12.27 -45.90
C ALA A 31 -13.63 -12.47 -45.74
N GLN A 32 -13.22 -13.19 -44.69
CA GLN A 32 -11.82 -13.54 -44.44
C GLN A 32 -11.25 -14.41 -45.57
N LYS A 33 -11.99 -15.42 -46.03
CA LYS A 33 -11.57 -16.31 -47.12
C LYS A 33 -11.36 -15.53 -48.43
N GLN A 34 -12.25 -14.61 -48.78
CA GLN A 34 -12.15 -13.79 -49.99
C GLN A 34 -10.91 -12.87 -49.96
N SER A 35 -10.58 -12.31 -48.80
CA SER A 35 -9.35 -11.53 -48.61
C SER A 35 -8.10 -12.36 -48.88
N ARG A 36 -8.06 -13.62 -48.42
CA ARG A 36 -6.94 -14.55 -48.66
C ARG A 36 -6.77 -14.92 -50.13
N GLU A 37 -7.87 -15.09 -50.86
CA GLU A 37 -7.86 -15.33 -52.31
C GLU A 37 -7.32 -14.11 -53.07
N THR A 38 -7.78 -12.91 -52.71
CA THR A 38 -7.30 -11.64 -53.30
C THR A 38 -5.80 -11.41 -53.05
N VAL A 39 -5.32 -11.77 -51.85
CA VAL A 39 -3.88 -11.72 -51.52
C VAL A 39 -3.08 -12.73 -52.36
N SER A 40 -3.61 -13.93 -52.55
CA SER A 40 -2.97 -14.95 -53.40
C SER A 40 -2.82 -14.47 -54.84
N ASP A 41 -3.88 -13.88 -55.41
CA ASP A 41 -3.86 -13.35 -56.78
C ASP A 41 -2.86 -12.19 -56.93
N LEU A 42 -2.77 -11.31 -55.92
CA LEU A 42 -1.77 -10.23 -55.89
C LEU A 42 -0.33 -10.77 -55.81
N VAL A 43 -0.09 -11.86 -55.07
CA VAL A 43 1.22 -12.52 -55.01
C VAL A 43 1.61 -13.05 -56.39
N ASP A 44 0.67 -13.66 -57.09
CA ASP A 44 0.88 -14.21 -58.42
C ASP A 44 1.16 -13.11 -59.46
N ASP A 45 0.42 -12.00 -59.44
CA ASP A 45 0.65 -10.86 -60.32
C ASP A 45 1.98 -10.13 -60.03
N LEU A 46 2.35 -10.01 -58.75
CA LEU A 46 3.63 -9.43 -58.33
C LEU A 46 4.83 -10.29 -58.75
N SER A 47 4.66 -11.62 -58.85
CA SER A 47 5.73 -12.52 -59.29
C SER A 47 6.17 -12.24 -60.74
N ILE A 48 5.25 -11.74 -61.58
CA ILE A 48 5.48 -11.48 -63.00
C ILE A 48 6.23 -10.15 -63.20
N VAL A 49 5.83 -9.08 -62.49
CA VAL A 49 6.44 -7.74 -62.60
C VAL A 49 7.66 -7.59 -61.68
N GLY A 50 7.75 -8.39 -60.62
CA GLY A 50 8.78 -8.28 -59.59
C GLY A 50 10.20 -8.48 -60.11
N LYS A 51 10.39 -9.33 -61.13
CA LYS A 51 11.73 -9.71 -61.63
C LYS A 51 12.59 -8.51 -62.03
N ASP A 52 12.00 -7.53 -62.72
CA ASP A 52 12.73 -6.35 -63.20
C ASP A 52 13.05 -5.35 -62.06
N ILE A 53 12.14 -5.24 -61.08
CA ILE A 53 12.32 -4.40 -59.89
C ILE A 53 13.36 -5.00 -58.94
N PHE A 54 13.35 -6.33 -58.75
CA PHE A 54 14.32 -7.05 -57.92
C PHE A 54 15.73 -6.92 -58.50
N GLN A 55 15.89 -7.15 -59.80
CA GLN A 55 17.19 -7.02 -60.45
C GLN A 55 17.75 -5.60 -60.34
N THR A 56 16.91 -4.58 -60.55
CA THR A 56 17.30 -3.17 -60.36
C THR A 56 17.67 -2.84 -58.90
N THR A 57 17.02 -3.50 -57.92
CA THR A 57 17.27 -3.26 -56.48
C THR A 57 18.59 -3.91 -56.03
N VAL A 58 18.87 -5.13 -56.50
CA VAL A 58 20.16 -5.81 -56.26
C VAL A 58 21.32 -4.98 -56.83
N GLU A 59 21.22 -4.53 -58.08
CA GLU A 59 22.25 -3.70 -58.73
C GLU A 59 22.52 -2.39 -57.97
N ARG A 60 21.48 -1.78 -57.38
CA ARG A 60 21.62 -0.56 -56.59
C ARG A 60 22.23 -0.81 -55.21
N LEU A 61 21.89 -1.92 -54.57
CA LEU A 61 22.39 -2.27 -53.23
C LEU A 61 23.84 -2.76 -53.27
N ASP A 62 24.22 -3.50 -54.31
CA ASP A 62 25.61 -3.89 -54.58
C ASP A 62 26.51 -2.66 -54.76
N LYS A 63 25.99 -1.63 -55.45
CA LYS A 63 26.65 -0.33 -55.61
C LYS A 63 26.88 0.42 -54.29
N GLU A 64 26.02 0.22 -53.29
CA GLU A 64 26.13 0.79 -51.94
C GLU A 64 26.90 -0.13 -50.97
N GLY A 65 27.51 -1.21 -51.47
CA GLY A 65 28.35 -2.13 -50.69
C GLY A 65 27.58 -3.13 -49.83
N VAL A 66 26.31 -3.38 -50.14
CA VAL A 66 25.48 -4.37 -49.46
C VAL A 66 25.45 -5.65 -50.30
N GLU A 67 26.16 -6.69 -49.85
CA GLU A 67 26.13 -8.03 -50.48
C GLU A 67 24.77 -8.69 -50.23
N LEU A 68 23.81 -8.45 -51.12
CA LEU A 68 22.51 -9.10 -51.12
C LEU A 68 22.33 -9.85 -52.44
N ASP A 69 22.27 -11.17 -52.35
CA ASP A 69 21.97 -12.02 -53.49
C ASP A 69 20.50 -11.88 -53.93
N ALA A 70 20.26 -11.95 -55.23
CA ALA A 70 18.93 -11.77 -55.83
C ALA A 70 17.93 -12.81 -55.33
N ASP A 71 18.38 -14.06 -55.13
CA ASP A 71 17.53 -15.13 -54.62
C ASP A 71 17.15 -14.90 -53.16
N THR A 72 18.07 -14.33 -52.37
CA THR A 72 17.80 -13.97 -50.96
C THR A 72 16.75 -12.87 -50.88
N LEU A 73 16.88 -11.80 -51.66
CA LEU A 73 15.88 -10.72 -51.71
C LEU A 73 14.52 -11.18 -52.23
N ALA A 74 14.50 -12.02 -53.27
CA ALA A 74 13.27 -12.61 -53.78
C ALA A 74 12.59 -13.48 -52.72
N SER A 75 13.35 -14.29 -51.99
CA SER A 75 12.81 -15.15 -50.93
C SER A 75 12.22 -14.35 -49.76
N ILE A 76 12.80 -13.20 -49.41
CA ILE A 76 12.28 -12.30 -48.38
C ILE A 76 11.00 -11.64 -48.87
N GLY A 77 10.98 -11.14 -50.11
CA GLY A 77 9.79 -10.56 -50.73
C GLY A 77 8.62 -11.55 -50.77
N ILE A 78 8.87 -12.78 -51.21
CA ILE A 78 7.87 -13.86 -51.23
C ILE A 78 7.40 -14.17 -49.81
N ARG A 79 8.32 -14.32 -48.84
CA ARG A 79 7.93 -14.57 -47.43
C ARG A 79 7.06 -13.45 -46.86
N LEU A 80 7.31 -12.19 -47.19
CA LEU A 80 6.48 -11.07 -46.76
C LEU A 80 5.10 -11.12 -47.41
N LEU A 81 5.04 -11.35 -48.72
CA LEU A 81 3.78 -11.42 -49.49
C LEU A 81 2.93 -12.64 -49.09
N SER A 82 3.54 -13.80 -48.93
CA SER A 82 2.86 -15.02 -48.47
C SER A 82 2.45 -14.98 -46.99
N ASN A 83 2.95 -14.01 -46.21
CA ASN A 83 2.60 -13.82 -44.80
C ASN A 83 1.90 -12.48 -44.54
N LEU A 84 1.30 -11.85 -45.54
CA LEU A 84 0.58 -10.58 -45.37
C LEU A 84 -0.51 -10.65 -44.30
N GLU A 85 -1.18 -11.80 -44.16
CA GLU A 85 -2.14 -12.05 -43.08
C GLU A 85 -1.51 -11.92 -41.69
N ASN A 86 -0.33 -12.53 -41.48
CA ASN A 86 0.40 -12.42 -40.22
C ASN A 86 0.91 -11.00 -39.96
N ILE A 87 1.34 -10.31 -41.02
CA ILE A 87 1.78 -8.90 -40.93
C ILE A 87 0.60 -8.01 -40.56
N ASN A 88 -0.57 -8.22 -41.17
CA ASN A 88 -1.78 -7.49 -40.86
C ASN A 88 -2.18 -7.67 -39.39
N ASN A 89 -2.19 -8.91 -38.90
CA ASN A 89 -2.48 -9.21 -37.49
C ASN A 89 -1.47 -8.53 -36.52
N LEU A 90 -0.20 -8.45 -36.91
CA LEU A 90 0.80 -7.72 -36.12
C LEU A 90 0.53 -6.21 -36.10
N LEU A 91 0.10 -5.64 -37.22
CA LEU A 91 -0.25 -4.21 -37.30
C LEU A 91 -1.48 -3.89 -36.45
N GLU A 92 -2.50 -4.75 -36.48
CA GLU A 92 -3.69 -4.63 -35.61
C GLU A 92 -3.34 -4.73 -34.11
N MET A 93 -2.40 -5.62 -33.77
CA MET A 93 -1.89 -5.73 -32.40
C MET A 93 -1.12 -4.46 -31.99
N LEU A 94 -0.32 -3.89 -32.88
CA LEU A 94 0.40 -2.63 -32.63
C LEU A 94 -0.57 -1.44 -32.50
N GLU A 95 -1.65 -1.41 -33.29
CA GLU A 95 -2.72 -0.43 -33.18
C GLU A 95 -3.42 -0.56 -31.82
N SER A 96 -3.79 -1.77 -31.43
CA SER A 96 -4.40 -2.07 -30.13
C SER A 96 -3.49 -1.69 -28.96
N ALA A 97 -2.18 -1.97 -29.06
CA ALA A 97 -1.21 -1.57 -28.04
C ALA A 97 -1.05 -0.05 -27.96
N ASN A 98 -1.04 0.63 -29.11
CA ASN A 98 -0.97 2.08 -29.16
C ASN A 98 -2.24 2.73 -28.58
N ASP A 99 -3.42 2.17 -28.86
CA ASP A 99 -4.70 2.63 -28.32
C ASP A 99 -4.79 2.39 -26.81
N PHE A 100 -4.37 1.21 -26.33
CA PHE A 100 -4.21 0.96 -24.90
C PHE A 100 -3.26 1.98 -24.24
N MET A 101 -2.12 2.29 -24.88
CA MET A 101 -1.19 3.31 -24.36
C MET A 101 -1.82 4.70 -24.33
N LYS A 102 -2.60 5.08 -25.35
CA LYS A 102 -3.34 6.35 -25.35
C LYS A 102 -4.39 6.41 -24.25
N ASP A 103 -5.02 5.28 -23.91
CA ASP A 103 -6.05 5.21 -22.87
C ASP A 103 -5.46 5.20 -21.46
N VAL A 104 -4.35 4.49 -21.27
CA VAL A 104 -3.69 4.33 -19.96
C VAL A 104 -2.87 5.56 -19.58
N THR A 105 -2.26 6.25 -20.55
CA THR A 105 -1.40 7.41 -20.27
C THR A 105 -2.12 8.51 -19.47
N PRO A 106 -3.34 8.96 -19.83
CA PRO A 106 -4.11 9.92 -19.05
C PRO A 106 -4.44 9.42 -17.64
N ILE A 107 -4.81 8.15 -17.49
CA ILE A 107 -5.15 7.54 -16.20
C ILE A 107 -3.92 7.51 -15.30
N ALA A 108 -2.79 7.03 -15.82
CA ALA A 108 -1.52 6.97 -15.10
C ALA A 108 -1.05 8.38 -14.68
N HIS A 109 -1.23 9.38 -15.54
CA HIS A 109 -0.91 10.76 -15.22
C HIS A 109 -1.78 11.30 -14.07
N GLN A 110 -3.10 11.10 -14.13
CA GLN A 110 -4.03 11.54 -13.09
C GLN A 110 -3.77 10.82 -11.75
N VAL A 111 -3.63 9.50 -11.76
CA VAL A 111 -3.30 8.71 -10.56
C VAL A 111 -1.97 9.15 -9.98
N GLY A 112 -0.97 9.42 -10.84
CA GLY A 112 0.33 9.95 -10.42
C GLY A 112 0.22 11.31 -9.75
N LEU A 113 -0.53 12.25 -10.33
CA LEU A 113 -0.78 13.57 -9.74
C LEU A 113 -1.49 13.46 -8.38
N THR A 114 -2.57 12.66 -8.30
CA THR A 114 -3.29 12.44 -7.03
C THR A 114 -2.39 11.80 -5.97
N ALA A 115 -1.51 10.87 -6.36
CA ALA A 115 -0.55 10.27 -5.43
C ALA A 115 0.46 11.30 -4.91
N ILE A 116 1.02 12.13 -5.79
CA ILE A 116 1.95 13.22 -5.41
C ILE A 116 1.25 14.21 -4.48
N GLU A 117 0.03 14.63 -4.81
CA GLU A 117 -0.77 15.53 -3.97
C GLU A 117 -1.05 14.91 -2.61
N LYS A 118 -1.40 13.62 -2.55
CA LYS A 118 -1.67 12.93 -1.29
C LYS A 118 -0.42 12.79 -0.44
N VAL A 119 0.71 12.44 -1.03
CA VAL A 119 2.00 12.36 -0.32
C VAL A 119 2.39 13.74 0.19
N ASN A 120 2.24 14.79 -0.61
CA ASN A 120 2.51 16.16 -0.19
C ASN A 120 1.54 16.62 0.91
N GLU A 121 0.26 16.24 0.86
CA GLU A 121 -0.71 16.51 1.92
C GLU A 121 -0.31 15.83 3.24
N LEU A 122 0.15 14.59 3.18
CA LEU A 122 0.66 13.85 4.35
C LEU A 122 1.91 14.52 4.92
N ASP A 123 2.83 14.97 4.05
CA ASP A 123 4.04 15.67 4.45
C ASP A 123 3.74 17.02 5.12
N GLN A 124 2.88 17.85 4.50
CA GLN A 124 2.45 19.14 5.06
C GLN A 124 1.74 19.01 6.41
N LYS A 125 0.97 17.94 6.59
CA LYS A 125 0.32 17.62 7.88
C LYS A 125 1.30 17.02 8.90
N GLY A 126 2.56 16.78 8.52
CA GLY A 126 3.60 16.26 9.40
C GLY A 126 3.52 14.76 9.65
N TYR A 127 2.70 14.00 8.90
CA TYR A 127 2.59 12.54 9.08
C TYR A 127 3.91 11.83 8.79
N ILE A 128 4.64 12.28 7.77
CA ILE A 128 5.92 11.69 7.40
C ILE A 128 6.93 11.88 8.54
N ASP A 129 7.02 13.10 9.09
CA ASP A 129 7.94 13.38 10.18
C ASP A 129 7.53 12.70 11.48
N PHE A 130 6.23 12.66 11.80
CA PHE A 130 5.72 11.85 12.91
C PHE A 130 6.10 10.38 12.77
N PHE A 131 5.94 9.80 11.57
CA PHE A 131 6.30 8.40 11.33
C PHE A 131 7.81 8.17 11.45
N LYS A 132 8.65 9.09 10.96
CA LYS A 132 10.11 9.03 11.13
C LYS A 132 10.49 9.05 12.62
N GLU A 133 9.91 9.93 13.41
CA GLU A 133 10.19 10.00 14.85
C GLU A 133 9.70 8.75 15.58
N MET A 134 8.51 8.24 15.23
CA MET A 134 8.01 6.97 15.75
C MET A 134 8.93 5.80 15.40
N ALA A 135 9.46 5.76 14.17
CA ALA A 135 10.42 4.74 13.75
C ALA A 135 11.72 4.82 14.56
N LYS A 136 12.24 6.04 14.84
CA LYS A 136 13.41 6.22 15.72
C LYS A 136 13.13 5.76 17.15
N VAL A 137 11.95 6.07 17.69
CA VAL A 137 11.54 5.60 19.02
C VAL A 137 11.49 4.07 19.03
N ALA A 138 10.87 3.45 18.03
CA ALA A 138 10.81 2.01 17.90
C ALA A 138 12.21 1.38 17.80
N ASP A 139 13.11 1.97 17.02
CA ASP A 139 14.50 1.51 16.86
C ASP A 139 15.27 1.60 18.20
N ASN A 140 15.15 2.72 18.91
CA ASN A 140 15.74 2.90 20.24
C ASN A 140 15.18 1.88 21.25
N VAL A 141 13.88 1.60 21.21
CA VAL A 141 13.25 0.61 22.07
C VAL A 141 13.77 -0.78 21.75
N ILE A 142 13.77 -1.20 20.49
CA ILE A 142 14.24 -2.54 20.06
C ILE A 142 15.75 -2.73 20.34
N THR A 143 16.53 -1.65 20.31
CA THR A 143 17.97 -1.70 20.62
C THR A 143 18.25 -1.92 22.11
N HIS A 144 17.39 -1.40 23.01
CA HIS A 144 17.62 -1.47 24.46
C HIS A 144 16.75 -2.50 25.18
N PHE A 145 15.64 -2.90 24.58
CA PHE A 145 14.68 -3.83 25.11
C PHE A 145 14.59 -5.05 24.20
N THR A 146 14.56 -6.23 24.80
CA THR A 146 14.33 -7.46 24.06
C THR A 146 12.89 -7.52 23.55
N LEU A 147 12.62 -8.38 22.56
CA LEU A 147 11.26 -8.60 22.05
C LEU A 147 10.29 -9.02 23.17
N GLU A 148 10.79 -9.75 24.17
CA GLU A 148 10.01 -10.21 25.31
C GLU A 148 9.66 -9.05 26.25
N ASP A 149 10.60 -8.12 26.48
CA ASP A 149 10.35 -6.90 27.24
C ASP A 149 9.27 -6.04 26.59
N VAL A 150 9.30 -5.90 25.26
CA VAL A 150 8.29 -5.13 24.51
C VAL A 150 6.90 -5.77 24.60
N LYS A 151 6.81 -7.11 24.55
CA LYS A 151 5.54 -7.83 24.74
C LYS A 151 4.98 -7.63 26.14
N GLU A 152 5.81 -7.80 27.16
CA GLU A 152 5.38 -7.54 28.54
C GLU A 152 4.89 -6.11 28.74
N LEU A 153 5.54 -5.15 28.09
CA LEU A 153 5.14 -3.74 28.14
C LEU A 153 3.84 -3.50 27.39
N ALA A 154 3.63 -4.13 26.23
CA ALA A 154 2.39 -4.06 25.47
C ALA A 154 1.19 -4.63 26.27
N ASP A 155 1.39 -5.72 26.99
CA ASP A 155 0.36 -6.32 27.84
C ASP A 155 0.01 -5.44 29.06
N LYS A 156 0.98 -4.65 29.54
CA LYS A 156 0.86 -3.77 30.71
C LYS A 156 0.66 -2.29 30.36
N ILE A 157 0.54 -1.94 29.07
CA ILE A 157 0.50 -0.54 28.62
C ILE A 157 -0.75 0.19 29.12
N VAL A 158 -1.90 -0.50 29.17
CA VAL A 158 -3.17 0.08 29.62
C VAL A 158 -3.09 0.53 31.09
N PRO A 159 -2.69 -0.33 32.05
CA PRO A 159 -2.46 0.09 33.44
C PRO A 159 -1.46 1.25 33.59
N ILE A 160 -0.39 1.28 32.79
CA ILE A 160 0.59 2.38 32.83
C ILE A 160 -0.05 3.69 32.37
N LEU A 161 -0.82 3.66 31.27
CA LEU A 161 -1.52 4.83 30.77
C LEU A 161 -2.62 5.32 31.73
N GLU A 162 -3.31 4.41 32.41
CA GLU A 162 -4.25 4.74 33.48
C GLU A 162 -3.55 5.44 34.65
N MET A 163 -2.41 4.93 35.12
CA MET A 163 -1.61 5.57 36.15
C MET A 163 -1.13 6.97 35.72
N VAL A 164 -0.64 7.12 34.48
CA VAL A 164 -0.25 8.43 33.95
C VAL A 164 -1.45 9.38 33.92
N LYS A 165 -2.62 8.89 33.49
CA LYS A 165 -3.87 9.66 33.50
C LYS A 165 -4.29 10.07 34.92
N GLU A 166 -4.11 9.20 35.91
CA GLU A 166 -4.40 9.48 37.32
C GLU A 166 -3.45 10.54 37.91
N ILE A 167 -2.15 10.44 37.64
CA ILE A 167 -1.15 11.42 38.11
C ILE A 167 -1.33 12.78 37.42
N THR A 168 -1.78 12.78 36.16
CA THR A 168 -2.04 14.01 35.38
C THR A 168 -3.38 14.66 35.69
N GLN A 169 -4.18 14.13 36.63
CA GLN A 169 -5.37 14.82 37.11
C GLN A 169 -4.98 16.13 37.84
N PRO A 170 -5.79 17.20 37.74
CA PRO A 170 -5.46 18.52 38.32
C PRO A 170 -5.03 18.45 39.79
N ASP A 171 -5.77 17.72 40.62
CA ASP A 171 -5.52 17.58 42.06
C ASP A 171 -4.18 16.88 42.37
N MET A 172 -3.80 15.90 41.55
CA MET A 172 -2.53 15.17 41.70
C MET A 172 -1.35 15.98 41.16
N LEU A 173 -1.51 16.68 40.04
CA LEU A 173 -0.49 17.57 39.49
C LEU A 173 -0.11 18.68 40.48
N GLU A 174 -1.10 19.27 41.15
CA GLU A 174 -0.86 20.28 42.18
C GLU A 174 -0.07 19.68 43.36
N SER A 175 -0.44 18.48 43.81
CA SER A 175 0.26 17.76 44.88
C SER A 175 1.72 17.45 44.52
N VAL A 176 1.96 16.97 43.30
CA VAL A 176 3.32 16.70 42.78
C VAL A 176 4.12 17.99 42.67
N HIS A 177 3.52 19.06 42.15
CA HIS A 177 4.16 20.37 42.06
C HIS A 177 4.58 20.89 43.45
N ASN A 178 3.68 20.84 44.41
CA ASN A 178 3.94 21.24 45.79
C ASN A 178 5.05 20.42 46.43
N ALA A 179 5.08 19.10 46.23
CA ALA A 179 6.14 18.23 46.72
C ALA A 179 7.52 18.61 46.13
N VAL A 180 7.58 18.89 44.82
CA VAL A 180 8.82 19.33 44.15
C VAL A 180 9.29 20.69 44.69
N VAL A 181 8.38 21.63 44.93
CA VAL A 181 8.69 22.94 45.52
C VAL A 181 9.23 22.78 46.94
N VAL A 182 8.60 21.96 47.77
CA VAL A 182 9.08 21.66 49.13
C VAL A 182 10.47 21.05 49.08
N TYR A 183 10.71 20.06 48.23
CA TYR A 183 12.02 19.42 48.09
C TYR A 183 13.12 20.42 47.69
N LYS A 184 12.85 21.32 46.74
CA LYS A 184 13.79 22.37 46.32
C LYS A 184 14.11 23.37 47.42
N ASN A 185 13.15 23.65 48.30
CA ASN A 185 13.27 24.62 49.38
C ASN A 185 13.82 24.04 50.68
N LEU A 186 13.99 22.72 50.77
CA LEU A 186 14.68 22.09 51.90
C LEU A 186 16.19 22.36 51.75
N GLU A 187 16.77 23.09 52.71
CA GLU A 187 18.21 23.25 52.83
C GLU A 187 18.85 21.90 53.22
N THR A 188 19.18 21.10 52.22
CA THR A 188 19.73 19.73 52.40
C THR A 188 21.16 19.72 52.95
N GLU A 189 21.86 20.86 52.92
CA GLU A 189 23.23 20.98 53.43
C GLU A 189 23.30 21.38 54.92
N ASN A 190 22.28 22.06 55.46
CA ASN A 190 22.26 22.58 56.83
C ASN A 190 21.05 22.08 57.63
N ILE A 191 20.97 20.76 57.82
CA ILE A 191 19.93 20.16 58.64
C ILE A 191 20.17 20.52 60.12
N PRO A 192 19.22 21.17 60.81
CA PRO A 192 19.40 21.60 62.19
C PRO A 192 19.48 20.41 63.15
N GLU A 193 20.39 20.47 64.12
CA GLU A 193 20.50 19.45 65.16
C GLU A 193 19.34 19.53 66.18
N TYR A 194 18.67 18.39 66.40
CA TYR A 194 17.57 18.26 67.36
C TYR A 194 18.06 17.62 68.67
N SER A 195 17.84 18.30 69.80
CA SER A 195 17.96 17.69 71.12
C SER A 195 16.66 16.96 71.50
N ILE A 196 16.74 15.97 72.40
CA ILE A 196 15.57 15.19 72.86
C ILE A 196 14.44 16.10 73.35
N TRP A 197 14.76 17.18 74.06
CA TRP A 197 13.76 18.13 74.55
C TRP A 197 13.14 18.97 73.43
N LYS A 198 13.95 19.44 72.47
CA LYS A 198 13.44 20.15 71.28
C LYS A 198 12.52 19.25 70.46
N MET A 199 12.87 17.98 70.29
CA MET A 199 12.03 17.00 69.60
C MET A 199 10.67 16.83 70.28
N ILE A 200 10.63 16.68 71.61
CA ILE A 200 9.36 16.55 72.35
C ILE A 200 8.50 17.82 72.22
N ARG A 201 9.14 19.00 72.27
CA ARG A 201 8.45 20.27 72.05
C ARG A 201 7.89 20.36 70.62
N GLU A 202 8.67 19.96 69.63
CA GLU A 202 8.28 19.96 68.21
C GLU A 202 7.14 18.98 67.95
N LEU A 203 7.15 17.80 68.58
CA LEU A 203 6.04 16.84 68.50
C LEU A 203 4.71 17.40 69.01
N ASN A 204 4.77 18.40 69.90
CA ASN A 204 3.59 19.06 70.43
C ASN A 204 3.13 20.27 69.59
N SER A 205 3.88 20.65 68.54
CA SER A 205 3.53 21.77 67.67
C SER A 205 2.22 21.50 66.90
N PRO A 206 1.43 22.54 66.58
CA PRO A 206 0.22 22.39 65.77
C PRO A 206 0.47 21.72 64.42
N GLU A 207 1.60 22.01 63.79
CA GLU A 207 2.02 21.48 62.50
C GLU A 207 2.29 19.98 62.59
N MET A 208 3.09 19.54 63.57
CA MET A 208 3.44 18.13 63.75
C MET A 208 2.22 17.29 64.15
N LYS A 209 1.31 17.84 64.98
CA LYS A 209 0.03 17.18 65.28
C LYS A 209 -0.85 17.00 64.05
N LYS A 210 -0.96 18.02 63.19
CA LYS A 210 -1.68 17.92 61.91
C LYS A 210 -1.02 16.90 60.98
N GLY A 211 0.31 16.89 60.89
CA GLY A 211 1.06 15.91 60.10
C GLY A 211 0.86 14.46 60.57
N MET A 212 0.96 14.22 61.88
CA MET A 212 0.66 12.91 62.48
C MET A 212 -0.80 12.51 62.25
N GLY A 213 -1.75 13.45 62.38
CA GLY A 213 -3.16 13.20 62.09
C GLY A 213 -3.44 12.82 60.64
N PHE A 214 -2.77 13.50 59.69
CA PHE A 214 -2.78 13.13 58.27
C PHE A 214 -2.22 11.74 58.05
N MET A 215 -1.03 11.43 58.59
CA MET A 215 -0.38 10.13 58.45
C MET A 215 -1.26 9.00 59.00
N MET A 216 -1.86 9.20 60.18
CA MET A 216 -2.79 8.25 60.78
C MET A 216 -4.05 8.04 59.93
N SER A 217 -4.56 9.09 59.32
CA SER A 217 -5.75 9.01 58.43
C SER A 217 -5.40 8.30 57.13
N PHE A 218 -4.24 8.61 56.55
CA PHE A 218 -3.71 7.96 55.36
C PHE A 218 -3.51 6.46 55.58
N LEU A 219 -2.83 6.06 56.66
CA LEU A 219 -2.59 4.65 57.00
C LEU A 219 -3.91 3.89 57.22
N LYS A 220 -4.89 4.49 57.89
CA LYS A 220 -6.23 3.89 58.06
C LYS A 220 -6.91 3.63 56.72
N ASN A 221 -6.92 4.62 55.83
CA ASN A 221 -7.53 4.50 54.51
C ASN A 221 -6.81 3.47 53.62
N LEU A 222 -5.48 3.43 53.67
CA LEU A 222 -4.67 2.47 52.93
C LEU A 222 -4.94 1.03 53.40
N SER A 223 -5.05 0.81 54.71
CA SER A 223 -5.41 -0.51 55.27
C SER A 223 -6.84 -0.94 54.93
N ALA A 224 -7.76 0.01 54.73
CA ALA A 224 -9.15 -0.28 54.36
C ALA A 224 -9.33 -0.67 52.89
N GLN A 225 -8.38 -0.30 52.02
CA GLN A 225 -8.38 -0.61 50.59
C GLN A 225 -7.61 -1.91 50.24
N GLN A 226 -6.91 -2.54 51.19
CA GLN A 226 -6.30 -3.84 50.94
C GLN A 226 -7.40 -4.92 50.83
N PRO A 227 -7.43 -5.73 49.75
CA PRO A 227 -8.30 -6.89 49.71
C PRO A 227 -7.89 -7.84 50.84
N LYS A 228 -8.86 -8.26 51.66
CA LYS A 228 -8.64 -9.26 52.71
C LYS A 228 -7.96 -10.47 52.09
N ILE A 229 -6.69 -10.70 52.43
CA ILE A 229 -5.93 -11.88 51.99
C ILE A 229 -6.71 -13.11 52.43
N HIS A 230 -7.33 -13.80 51.48
CA HIS A 230 -8.05 -15.03 51.73
C HIS A 230 -6.99 -16.14 51.80
N ASN A 231 -6.47 -16.40 53.00
CA ASN A 231 -5.69 -17.61 53.23
C ASN A 231 -6.65 -18.81 53.09
N LYS A 232 -6.39 -19.64 52.07
CA LYS A 232 -6.88 -21.01 51.99
C LYS A 232 -5.69 -21.93 51.73
#